data_AF-A0A9X2S5K5-F1
#
_entry.id   AF-A0A9X2S5K5-F1
#
_cell.length_a   1.000
_cell.length_b   1.000
_cell.length_c   1.000
_cell.angle_alpha   90.00
_cell.angle_beta   90.00
_cell.angle_gamma   90.00
#
_symmetry.space_group_name_H-M   'P 1'
#
loop_
_entity.id
_entity.type
_entity.pdbx_description
1 polymer ?
#
loop_
_entity_poly.entity_id
_entity_poly.type
_entity_poly.pdbx_seq_one_letter_code
_entity_poly.pdbx_strand_id
1 'polypeptide(L)' 'MTIGEYLRKSDINTYRKLKNIYKKKKAKKIKLGDKVENLMRHDSYKRCGRRIKQRS' A
#
# COMPACT_ATOMS: atom_id res chain seq x y z
N MET A 1 -7.54 -15.43 23.40
CA MET A 1 -6.59 -15.86 22.36
C MET A 1 -7.24 -15.63 21.01
N THR A 2 -6.76 -14.65 20.25
CA THR A 2 -7.28 -14.38 18.90
C THR A 2 -6.47 -15.12 17.85
N ILE A 3 -7.08 -15.39 16.68
CA ILE A 3 -6.40 -16.04 15.56
C ILE A 3 -5.10 -15.33 15.17
N GLY A 4 -5.06 -13.99 15.34
CA GLY A 4 -3.87 -13.17 15.07
C GLY A 4 -2.75 -13.36 16.09
N GLU A 5 -3.05 -13.57 17.38
CA GLU A 5 -2.05 -13.86 18.41
C GLU A 5 -1.46 -15.26 18.25
N TYR A 6 -2.31 -16.22 17.88
CA TYR A 6 -1.88 -17.57 17.53
C TYR A 6 -0.92 -17.55 16.34
N LEU A 7 -1.31 -16.91 15.23
CA LEU A 7 -0.45 -16.77 14.05
C LEU A 7 0.87 -16.06 14.36
N ARG A 8 0.84 -15.04 15.23
CA ARG A 8 2.05 -14.30 15.61
C ARG A 8 3.05 -15.17 16.37
N LYS A 9 2.57 -16.14 17.17
CA LYS A 9 3.41 -17.10 17.91
C LYS A 9 3.84 -18.28 17.04
N SER A 10 2.96 -18.83 16.21
CA SER A 10 3.22 -20.04 15.42
C SER A 10 3.97 -19.74 14.11
N ASP A 11 3.62 -18.66 13.41
CA ASP A 11 4.22 -18.26 12.14
C ASP A 11 4.26 -16.74 11.98
N ILE A 12 5.34 -16.16 12.52
CA ILE A 12 5.58 -14.72 12.47
C ILE A 12 5.73 -14.18 11.04
N ASN A 13 6.19 -15.01 10.10
CA ASN A 13 6.42 -14.60 8.71
C ASN A 13 5.08 -14.43 7.99
N THR A 14 4.16 -15.38 8.15
CA THR A 14 2.82 -15.29 7.60
C THR A 14 2.04 -14.14 8.25
N TYR A 15 2.15 -13.96 9.57
CA TYR A 15 1.54 -12.81 10.26
C TYR A 15 2.03 -11.46 9.68
N ARG A 16 3.35 -11.30 9.47
CA ARG A 16 3.94 -10.08 8.89
C ARG A 16 3.48 -9.86 7.44
N LYS A 17 3.42 -10.91 6.61
CA LYS A 17 2.91 -10.83 5.22
C LYS A 17 1.46 -10.37 5.19
N LEU A 18 0.58 -10.99 5.98
CA LEU A 18 -0.85 -10.65 6.04
C LEU A 18 -1.06 -9.20 6.52
N LYS A 19 -0.33 -8.77 7.56
CA LYS A 19 -0.38 -7.40 8.07
C LYS A 19 0.05 -6.37 7.03
N ASN A 20 1.07 -6.69 6.24
CA ASN A 20 1.57 -5.82 5.16
C ASN A 20 0.59 -5.75 3.97
N ILE A 21 -0.05 -6.86 3.59
CA ILE A 21 -1.10 -6.87 2.56
C ILE A 21 -2.27 -5.97 2.98
N TYR A 22 -2.71 -6.09 4.24
CA TYR A 22 -3.76 -5.24 4.78
C TYR A 22 -3.37 -3.74 4.76
N LYS A 23 -2.14 -3.41 5.17
CA LYS A 23 -1.62 -2.02 5.08
C LYS A 23 -1.59 -1.50 3.65
N LYS A 24 -1.18 -2.33 2.67
CA LYS A 24 -1.18 -1.95 1.24
C LYS A 24 -2.59 -1.71 0.71
N LYS A 25 -3.59 -2.53 1.08
CA LYS A 25 -5.00 -2.27 0.73
C LYS A 25 -5.55 -0.96 1.32
N LYS A 26 -5.00 -0.50 2.44
CA LYS A 26 -5.35 0.78 3.07
C LYS A 26 -4.61 1.98 2.44
N ALA A 27 -3.55 1.74 1.64
CA ALA A 27 -2.94 2.79 0.85
C ALA A 27 -3.99 3.27 -0.18
N LYS A 28 -4.55 4.44 0.13
CA LYS A 28 -5.55 5.24 -0.58
C LYS A 28 -6.06 4.61 -1.90
N LYS A 29 -7.22 3.95 -1.83
CA LYS A 29 -8.05 3.75 -3.02
C LYS A 29 -8.49 5.13 -3.51
N ILE A 30 -8.04 5.53 -4.69
CA ILE A 30 -8.59 6.69 -5.39
C ILE A 30 -10.08 6.40 -5.63
N LYS A 31 -10.97 7.25 -5.11
CA LYS A 31 -12.42 7.12 -5.32
C LYS A 31 -12.85 8.01 -6.48
N LEU A 32 -13.90 7.61 -7.20
CA LEU A 32 -14.52 8.46 -8.21
C LEU A 32 -15.09 9.72 -7.53
N GLY A 33 -14.74 10.92 -8.02
CA GLY A 33 -15.14 12.19 -7.41
C GLY A 33 -14.27 12.68 -6.25
N ASP A 34 -13.07 12.12 -6.04
CA ASP A 34 -12.10 12.66 -5.08
C ASP A 34 -11.55 14.03 -5.54
N LYS A 35 -10.94 14.79 -4.63
CA LYS A 35 -10.38 16.11 -4.95
C LYS A 35 -9.31 16.01 -6.05
N VAL A 36 -9.20 17.02 -6.90
CA VAL A 36 -8.26 17.07 -8.03
C VAL A 36 -6.82 16.77 -7.57
N GLU A 37 -6.39 17.29 -6.42
CA GLU A 37 -5.06 17.04 -5.87
C GLU A 37 -4.85 15.58 -5.46
N ASN A 38 -5.90 14.86 -5.06
CA ASN A 38 -5.84 13.43 -4.75
C ASN A 38 -5.92 12.56 -6.01
N LEU A 39 -6.65 12.99 -7.05
CA LEU A 39 -6.64 12.36 -8.37
C LEU A 39 -5.29 12.53 -9.09
N MET A 40 -4.64 13.69 -8.90
CA MET A 40 -3.30 13.99 -9.42
C MET A 40 -2.18 13.42 -8.55
N ARG A 41 -2.50 12.92 -7.36
CA ARG A 41 -1.54 12.23 -6.49
C ARG A 41 -1.32 10.81 -6.98
N HIS A 42 -0.22 10.67 -7.71
CA HIS A 42 0.73 9.59 -7.50
C HIS A 42 0.41 8.24 -8.17
N ASP A 43 0.33 8.24 -9.50
CA ASP A 43 0.92 7.18 -10.34
C ASP A 43 1.48 7.71 -11.68
N SER A 44 1.24 8.97 -12.03
CA SER A 44 1.64 9.55 -13.31
C SER A 44 3.15 9.73 -13.47
N TYR A 45 3.91 9.89 -12.37
CA TYR A 45 5.35 10.12 -12.43
C TYR A 45 6.13 9.18 -11.48
N LYS A 46 7.23 8.63 -11.98
CA LYS A 46 8.22 7.81 -11.24
C LYS A 46 9.57 8.51 -11.20
N ARG A 47 10.36 8.26 -10.15
CA ARG A 47 11.79 8.67 -10.15
C ARG A 47 12.65 7.60 -10.83
N CYS A 48 13.39 8.00 -11.86
CA CYS A 48 14.38 7.16 -12.53
C CYS A 48 15.74 7.87 -12.49
N GLY A 49 16.75 7.27 -11.82
CA GLY A 49 18.11 7.82 -11.78
C GLY A 49 18.15 9.27 -11.26
N ARG A 50 17.43 9.57 -10.17
CA ARG A 50 17.26 10.91 -9.56
C ARG A 50 16.36 11.90 -10.34
N ARG A 51 15.93 11.60 -11.57
CA ARG A 51 15.02 12.46 -12.37
C ARG A 51 13.56 12.02 -12.24
N ILE A 52 12.64 12.98 -12.30
CA ILE A 52 11.19 12.71 -12.37
C ILE A 52 10.83 12.40 -13.82
N LYS A 53 10.20 11.24 -14.08
CA LYS A 53 9.73 10.80 -15.41
C LYS A 53 8.28 10.40 -15.36
N GLN A 54 7.53 10.61 -16.43
CA GLN A 54 6.17 10.06 -16.53
C GLN A 54 6.24 8.53 -16.53
N ARG A 55 5.27 7.88 -15.89
CA ARG A 55 5.10 6.43 -15.92
C ARG A 55 4.48 6.08 -17.27
N SER A 56 5.25 5.40 -18.11
CA SER A 56 4.79 4.74 -19.33
C SER A 56 3.87 3.58 -19.01
#